data_AF-A0A370G024-F1
#
_entry.id   AF-A0A370G024-F1
#
_cell.length_a   1.000
_cell.length_b   1.000
_cell.length_c   1.000
_cell.angle_alpha   90.00
_cell.angle_beta   90.00
_cell.angle_gamma   90.00
#
_symmetry.space_group_name_H-M   'P 1'
#
loop_
_entity.id
_entity.type
_entity.pdbx_description
1 polymer ?
#
loop_
_entity_poly.entity_id
_entity_poly.type
_entity_poly.pdbx_seq_one_letter_code
_entity_poly.pdbx_strand_id
1 'polypeptide(L)'
;MLTEHIVIAGKIVDAAKKGNKPLVDKLNKDWYKNADDIAVFLSGANPNLNKEDLRKMLYMHLKLVTDDLSASLASDWGARIVSIDDGVSHIILMADSISSAVVKQFPNKFK
;
A
#
# COMPACT_ATOMS: atom_id res chain seq x y z
N MET A 1 12.37 0.77 -5.23
CA MET A 1 11.35 -0.11 -4.61
C MET A 1 10.54 0.58 -3.50
N LEU A 2 10.85 0.48 -2.20
CA LEU A 2 10.03 1.11 -1.14
C LEU A 2 10.13 2.65 -1.12
N THR A 3 11.32 3.21 -1.30
CA THR A 3 11.48 4.67 -1.47
C THR A 3 10.70 5.19 -2.67
N GLU A 4 10.67 4.41 -3.75
CA GLU A 4 9.92 4.73 -4.96
C GLU A 4 8.41 4.68 -4.72
N HIS A 5 7.92 3.73 -3.91
CA HIS A 5 6.52 3.62 -3.53
C HIS A 5 5.97 4.93 -2.97
N ILE A 6 6.63 5.49 -1.95
CA ILE A 6 6.19 6.73 -1.31
C ILE A 6 6.40 7.96 -2.22
N VAL A 7 7.45 7.96 -3.03
CA VAL A 7 7.70 9.03 -4.01
C VAL A 7 6.62 9.06 -5.10
N ILE A 8 6.17 7.89 -5.60
CA ILE A 8 5.08 7.82 -6.57
C ILE A 8 3.77 8.32 -5.93
N ALA A 9 3.46 7.88 -4.71
CA ALA A 9 2.28 8.36 -3.97
C ALA A 9 2.28 9.90 -3.83
N GLY A 10 3.41 10.51 -3.46
CA GLY A 10 3.55 11.98 -3.40
C GLY A 10 3.29 12.66 -4.75
N LYS A 11 3.81 12.09 -5.84
CA LYS A 11 3.54 12.59 -7.20
C LYS A 11 2.07 12.47 -7.60
N ILE A 12 1.38 11.40 -7.16
CA ILE A 12 -0.07 11.23 -7.38
C ILE A 12 -0.82 12.35 -6.68
N VAL A 13 -0.50 12.63 -5.41
CA VAL A 13 -1.11 13.74 -4.64
C VAL A 13 -0.92 15.07 -5.37
N ASP A 14 0.30 15.39 -5.80
CA ASP A 14 0.60 16.64 -6.51
C ASP A 14 -0.14 16.76 -7.84
N ALA A 15 -0.25 15.67 -8.60
CA ALA A 15 -0.98 15.63 -9.87
C ALA A 15 -2.49 15.78 -9.65
N ALA A 16 -3.04 15.09 -8.64
CA ALA A 16 -4.46 15.12 -8.31
C ALA A 16 -4.90 16.51 -7.83
N LYS A 17 -4.10 17.18 -6.98
CA LYS A 17 -4.34 18.58 -6.56
C LYS A 17 -4.40 19.56 -7.74
N LYS A 18 -3.67 19.27 -8.82
CA LYS A 18 -3.66 20.08 -10.06
C LYS A 18 -4.74 19.65 -11.07
N GLY A 19 -5.58 18.66 -10.75
CA GLY A 19 -6.59 18.13 -11.66
C GLY A 19 -6.01 17.37 -12.87
N ASN A 20 -4.73 16.98 -12.84
CA ASN A 20 -4.07 16.33 -13.98
C ASN A 20 -4.38 14.81 -14.01
N LYS A 21 -5.61 14.49 -14.43
CA LYS A 21 -6.11 13.10 -14.51
C LYS A 21 -5.21 12.17 -15.34
N PRO A 22 -4.71 12.55 -16.54
CA PRO A 22 -3.82 11.69 -17.31
C PRO A 22 -2.53 11.30 -16.56
N LEU A 23 -1.96 12.24 -15.79
CA LEU A 23 -0.77 11.96 -14.99
C LEU A 23 -1.09 11.08 -13.78
N VAL A 24 -2.23 11.30 -13.12
CA VAL A 24 -2.72 10.42 -12.04
C VAL A 24 -2.89 8.99 -12.55
N ASP A 25 -3.56 8.79 -13.69
CA ASP A 25 -3.81 7.45 -14.25
C ASP A 25 -2.49 6.73 -14.60
N LYS A 26 -1.51 7.46 -15.12
CA LYS A 26 -0.17 6.93 -15.40
C LYS A 26 0.54 6.53 -14.10
N LEU A 27 0.66 7.45 -13.15
CA LEU A 27 1.36 7.22 -11.89
C LEU A 27 0.70 6.11 -11.07
N ASN A 28 -0.64 5.98 -11.14
CA ASN A 28 -1.36 4.91 -10.46
C ASN A 28 -0.99 3.54 -11.05
N LYS A 29 -0.89 3.40 -12.38
CA LYS A 29 -0.38 2.17 -13.00
C LYS A 29 1.05 1.84 -12.54
N ASP A 30 1.92 2.85 -12.50
CA ASP A 30 3.30 2.68 -12.02
C ASP A 30 3.32 2.27 -10.52
N TRP A 31 2.39 2.80 -9.71
CA TRP A 31 2.29 2.50 -8.29
C TRP A 31 1.82 1.06 -8.02
N TYR A 32 0.82 0.58 -8.77
CA TYR A 32 0.37 -0.81 -8.72
C TYR A 32 1.45 -1.78 -9.21
N LYS A 33 2.19 -1.42 -10.26
CA LYS A 33 3.37 -2.19 -10.68
C LYS A 33 4.43 -2.24 -9.57
N ASN A 34 4.69 -1.13 -8.90
CA ASN A 34 5.62 -1.10 -7.77
C ASN A 34 5.13 -2.00 -6.60
N ALA A 35 3.81 -2.08 -6.35
CA ALA A 35 3.25 -3.03 -5.40
C ALA A 35 3.49 -4.50 -5.81
N ASP A 36 3.35 -4.83 -7.10
CA ASP A 36 3.72 -6.16 -7.60
C ASP A 36 5.19 -6.49 -7.35
N ASP A 37 6.09 -5.53 -7.65
CA ASP A 37 7.53 -5.70 -7.46
C ASP A 37 7.89 -5.87 -5.96
N ILE A 38 7.20 -5.16 -5.05
CA ILE A 38 7.34 -5.35 -3.59
C ILE A 38 6.85 -6.74 -3.16
N ALA A 39 5.71 -7.20 -3.67
CA ALA A 39 5.17 -8.52 -3.34
C ALA A 39 6.13 -9.64 -3.76
N VAL A 40 6.72 -9.53 -4.96
CA VAL A 40 7.75 -10.46 -5.44
C VAL A 40 8.99 -10.43 -4.55
N PHE A 41 9.50 -9.24 -4.20
CA PHE A 41 10.68 -9.12 -3.36
C PHE A 41 10.49 -9.73 -1.97
N LEU A 42 9.39 -9.38 -1.28
CA LEU A 42 9.14 -9.85 0.09
C LEU A 42 8.85 -11.35 0.15
N SER A 43 8.08 -11.88 -0.79
CA SER A 43 7.83 -13.33 -0.87
C SER A 43 9.08 -14.13 -1.26
N GLY A 44 9.95 -13.57 -2.11
CA GLY A 44 11.24 -14.18 -2.44
C GLY A 44 12.22 -14.18 -1.26
N ALA A 45 12.15 -13.17 -0.39
CA ALA A 45 12.99 -13.07 0.80
C ALA A 45 12.50 -13.95 1.96
N ASN A 46 11.21 -14.28 2.02
CA ASN A 46 10.63 -15.07 3.10
C ASN A 46 9.62 -16.12 2.58
N PRO A 47 9.93 -17.42 2.67
CA PRO A 47 9.06 -18.49 2.15
C PRO A 47 7.73 -18.62 2.90
N ASN A 48 7.57 -17.98 4.06
CA ASN A 48 6.32 -17.96 4.80
C ASN A 48 5.35 -16.86 4.32
N LEU A 49 5.76 -16.02 3.37
CA LEU A 49 4.91 -15.00 2.75
C LEU A 49 4.44 -15.46 1.37
N ASN A 50 3.14 -15.71 1.25
CA ASN A 50 2.54 -15.97 -0.05
C ASN A 50 2.53 -14.69 -0.90
N LYS A 51 3.13 -14.75 -2.09
CA LYS A 51 3.20 -13.62 -3.03
C LYS A 51 1.84 -13.05 -3.41
N GLU A 52 0.87 -13.91 -3.70
CA GLU A 52 -0.47 -13.49 -4.15
C GLU A 52 -1.26 -12.83 -3.02
N ASP A 53 -1.11 -13.30 -1.79
CA ASP A 53 -1.75 -12.68 -0.63
C ASP A 53 -1.09 -11.35 -0.27
N LEU A 54 0.24 -11.25 -0.33
CA LEU A 54 0.96 -9.97 -0.23
C LEU A 54 0.48 -8.96 -1.28
N ARG A 55 0.34 -9.40 -2.55
CA ARG A 55 -0.16 -8.52 -3.63
C ARG A 55 -1.58 -8.02 -3.32
N LYS A 56 -2.48 -8.90 -2.90
CA LYS A 56 -3.85 -8.51 -2.52
C LYS A 56 -3.84 -7.48 -1.38
N MET A 57 -3.02 -7.70 -0.35
CA MET A 57 -2.89 -6.76 0.75
C MET A 57 -2.36 -5.41 0.26
N LEU A 58 -1.33 -5.39 -0.59
CA LEU A 58 -0.80 -4.14 -1.14
C LEU A 58 -1.84 -3.42 -2.00
N TYR A 59 -2.59 -4.13 -2.84
CA TYR A 59 -3.63 -3.53 -3.67
C TYR A 59 -4.75 -2.90 -2.86
N MET A 60 -5.16 -3.55 -1.76
CA MET A 60 -6.13 -2.98 -0.83
C MET A 60 -5.56 -1.73 -0.14
N HIS A 61 -4.29 -1.77 0.27
CA HIS A 61 -3.62 -0.59 0.83
C HIS A 61 -3.62 0.59 -0.16
N LEU A 62 -3.23 0.35 -1.42
CA LEU A 62 -3.24 1.37 -2.47
C LEU A 62 -4.64 1.97 -2.67
N LYS A 63 -5.67 1.11 -2.67
CA LYS A 63 -7.06 1.54 -2.80
C LYS A 63 -7.46 2.46 -1.65
N LEU A 64 -7.23 2.07 -0.40
CA LEU A 64 -7.64 2.84 0.77
C LEU A 64 -6.94 4.21 0.85
N VAL A 65 -5.65 4.27 0.48
CA VAL A 65 -4.92 5.55 0.38
C VAL A 65 -5.48 6.43 -0.76
N THR A 66 -5.88 5.82 -1.88
CA THR A 66 -6.51 6.56 -3.00
C THR A 66 -7.90 7.09 -2.61
N ASP A 67 -8.66 6.32 -1.82
CA ASP A 67 -9.96 6.73 -1.29
C ASP A 67 -9.81 7.91 -0.32
N ASP A 68 -8.84 7.88 0.61
CA ASP A 68 -8.52 9.02 1.50
C ASP A 68 -8.15 10.27 0.70
N LEU A 69 -7.27 10.13 -0.30
CA LEU A 69 -6.90 11.26 -1.17
C LEU A 69 -8.12 11.84 -1.90
N SER A 70 -8.97 10.99 -2.46
CA SER A 70 -10.15 11.42 -3.22
C SER A 70 -11.16 12.14 -2.32
N ALA A 71 -11.44 11.57 -1.15
CA ALA A 71 -12.31 12.18 -0.14
C ALA A 71 -11.74 13.51 0.38
N SER A 72 -10.43 13.57 0.61
CA SER A 72 -9.73 14.79 1.02
C SER A 72 -9.86 15.92 -0.01
N LEU A 73 -9.69 15.61 -1.30
CA LEU A 73 -9.84 16.60 -2.38
C LEU A 73 -11.28 17.08 -2.54
N ALA A 74 -12.26 16.22 -2.28
CA ALA A 74 -13.68 16.55 -2.30
C ALA A 74 -14.16 17.27 -1.01
N SER A 75 -13.32 17.39 0.01
CA SER A 75 -13.72 17.81 1.37
C SER A 75 -14.83 16.94 1.97
N ASP A 76 -14.92 15.68 1.56
CA ASP A 76 -15.85 14.70 2.13
C ASP A 76 -15.23 14.05 3.36
N TRP A 77 -15.37 14.72 4.50
CA TRP A 77 -14.78 14.27 5.75
C TRP A 77 -15.39 12.97 6.28
N GLY A 78 -16.65 12.68 5.96
CA GLY A 78 -17.30 11.42 6.34
C GLY A 78 -16.66 10.23 5.64
N ALA A 79 -16.54 10.31 4.30
CA ALA A 79 -15.85 9.29 3.52
C ALA A 79 -14.38 9.16 3.92
N ARG A 80 -13.72 10.29 4.22
CA ARG A 80 -12.33 10.30 4.66
C ARG A 80 -12.12 9.52 5.95
N ILE A 81 -12.96 9.74 6.97
CA ILE A 81 -12.88 9.02 8.25
C ILE A 81 -12.97 7.52 8.02
N VAL A 82 -13.96 7.07 7.24
CA VAL A 82 -14.12 5.65 6.89
C VAL A 82 -12.87 5.09 6.21
N SER A 83 -12.35 5.78 5.19
CA SER A 83 -11.16 5.31 4.46
C SER A 83 -9.90 5.21 5.34
N ILE A 84 -9.75 6.09 6.33
CA ILE A 84 -8.62 6.07 7.26
C ILE A 84 -8.80 4.97 8.30
N ASP A 85 -9.98 4.81 8.88
CA ASP A 85 -10.25 3.76 9.87
C ASP A 85 -10.05 2.36 9.27
N ASP A 86 -10.56 2.14 8.05
CA ASP A 86 -10.33 0.93 7.28
C ASP A 86 -8.85 0.79 6.89
N GLY A 87 -8.21 1.90 6.47
CA GLY A 87 -6.80 1.98 6.09
C GLY A 87 -5.84 1.57 7.21
N VAL A 88 -6.07 2.08 8.43
CA VAL A 88 -5.29 1.76 9.63
C VAL A 88 -5.49 0.31 10.04
N SER A 89 -6.74 -0.16 10.04
CA SER A 89 -7.03 -1.57 10.36
C SER A 89 -6.35 -2.52 9.37
N HIS A 90 -6.38 -2.19 8.07
CA HIS A 90 -5.75 -2.96 7.01
C HIS A 90 -4.21 -2.96 7.08
N ILE A 91 -3.58 -1.81 7.33
CA ILE A 91 -2.11 -1.75 7.39
C ILE A 91 -1.56 -2.49 8.61
N ILE A 92 -2.29 -2.53 9.73
CA ILE A 92 -1.95 -3.35 10.90
C ILE A 92 -2.01 -4.84 10.53
N LEU A 93 -3.08 -5.30 9.88
CA LEU A 93 -3.19 -6.69 9.39
C LEU A 93 -2.04 -7.09 8.46
N MET A 94 -1.64 -6.18 7.55
CA MET A 94 -0.49 -6.41 6.68
C MET A 94 0.81 -6.48 7.49
N ALA A 95 1.01 -5.58 8.45
CA ALA A 95 2.17 -5.57 9.33
C ALA A 95 2.28 -6.87 10.15
N ASP A 96 1.17 -7.36 10.71
CA ASP A 96 1.10 -8.61 11.46
C ASP A 96 1.42 -9.83 10.60
N SER A 97 0.95 -9.84 9.35
CA SER A 97 1.25 -10.90 8.39
C SER A 97 2.75 -10.96 8.08
N ILE A 98 3.37 -9.79 7.85
CA ILE A 98 4.81 -9.68 7.57
C ILE A 98 5.63 -10.04 8.80
N SER A 99 5.29 -9.51 9.97
CA SER A 99 6.03 -9.75 11.22
C SER A 99 5.95 -11.23 11.62
N SER A 100 4.78 -11.86 11.53
CA SER A 100 4.59 -13.29 11.78
C SER A 100 5.46 -14.16 10.88
N ALA A 101 5.59 -13.80 9.60
CA ALA A 101 6.47 -14.50 8.69
C ALA A 101 7.96 -14.34 9.04
N VAL A 102 8.37 -13.15 9.49
CA VAL A 102 9.74 -12.90 9.97
C VAL A 102 10.06 -13.73 11.21
N VAL A 103 9.14 -13.79 12.18
CA VAL A 103 9.29 -14.63 13.38
C VAL A 103 9.44 -16.10 12.99
N LYS A 104 8.63 -16.60 12.04
CA LYS A 104 8.73 -17.97 11.52
C LYS A 104 10.05 -18.24 10.79
N GLN A 105 10.60 -17.25 10.09
CA GLN A 105 11.88 -17.38 9.39
C GLN A 105 13.08 -17.41 10.37
N PHE A 106 13.00 -16.68 11.48
CA PHE A 106 14.10 -16.54 12.44
C PHE A 106 13.66 -16.84 13.89
N PRO A 107 13.13 -18.04 14.19
CA PRO A 107 12.52 -18.33 15.50
C PRO A 107 13.50 -18.17 16.67
N ASN A 108 14.80 -18.37 16.45
CA ASN A 108 15.83 -18.21 17.49
C ASN A 108 16.12 -16.75 17.87
N LYS A 109 15.66 -15.76 17.09
CA LYS A 109 15.83 -14.33 17.37
C LYS A 109 14.68 -13.72 18.17
N PHE A 110 13.57 -14.45 18.32
CA PHE A 110 12.32 -13.98 18.93
C PHE A 110 11.84 -14.93 20.04
N LYS A 111 12.79 -15.46 20.81
CA LYS A 111 12.52 -16.26 22.01
C LYS A 111 12.45 -15.37 23.25
#